data_AF-A0AAN0NF70-F1
#
_entry.id   AF-A0AAN0NF70-F1
#
_cell.length_a   1.000
_cell.length_b   1.000
_cell.length_c   1.000
_cell.angle_alpha   90.00
_cell.angle_beta   90.00
_cell.angle_gamma   90.00
#
_symmetry.space_group_name_H-M   'P 1'
#
loop_
_entity.id
_entity.type
_entity.pdbx_description
1 polymer ?
#
loop_
_entity_poly.entity_id
_entity_poly.type
_entity_poly.pdbx_seq_one_letter_code
_entity_poly.pdbx_strand_id
1 'polypeptide(L)'
;MDTNDLSIIYDKLLVIHQMMNNNLNEQARLLGYNTSEYLVPMDLAVHHDTDLTSLYSRLGMKKSLCFQNCTKSCRAGYNHTSGRS
;
A
#
# COMPACT_ATOMS: atom_id res chain seq x y z
N MET A 1 9.27 -5.41 33.26
CA MET A 1 9.78 -5.54 31.89
C MET A 1 11.01 -4.67 31.83
N ASP A 2 12.18 -5.27 31.70
CA ASP A 2 13.43 -4.51 31.66
C ASP A 2 13.47 -3.73 30.33
N THR A 3 13.97 -2.49 30.34
CA THR A 3 14.00 -1.64 29.13
C THR A 3 14.84 -2.26 28.01
N ASN A 4 15.78 -3.14 28.37
CA ASN A 4 16.55 -3.96 27.43
C ASN A 4 15.70 -4.98 26.66
N ASP A 5 14.65 -5.53 27.27
CA ASP A 5 13.76 -6.46 26.56
C ASP A 5 12.91 -5.71 25.53
N LEU A 6 12.51 -4.46 25.85
CA LEU A 6 11.76 -3.60 24.95
C LEU A 6 12.59 -3.12 23.75
N SER A 7 13.87 -2.80 23.95
CA SER A 7 14.76 -2.40 22.83
C SER A 7 14.97 -3.56 21.85
N ILE A 8 15.17 -4.78 22.35
CA ILE A 8 15.30 -5.97 21.50
C ILE A 8 14.02 -6.23 20.69
N ILE A 9 12.84 -6.07 21.30
CA ILE A 9 11.56 -6.21 20.59
C ILE A 9 11.43 -5.12 19.52
N TYR A 10 11.77 -3.88 19.85
CA TYR A 10 11.75 -2.77 18.90
C TYR A 10 12.65 -3.03 17.69
N ASP A 11 13.89 -3.47 17.90
CA ASP A 11 14.83 -3.75 16.82
C ASP A 11 14.32 -4.88 15.90
N LYS A 12 13.72 -5.92 16.47
CA LYS A 12 13.09 -7.00 15.69
C LYS A 12 11.92 -6.48 14.84
N LEU A 13 11.06 -5.63 15.41
CA LEU A 13 9.97 -5.00 14.67
C LEU A 13 10.48 -4.11 13.54
N LEU A 14 11.59 -3.39 13.77
CA LEU A 14 12.22 -2.55 12.76
C LEU A 14 12.73 -3.39 11.58
N VAL A 15 13.39 -4.52 11.84
CA VAL A 15 13.86 -5.44 10.80
C VAL A 15 12.68 -6.01 10.01
N ILE A 16 11.62 -6.45 10.68
CA ILE A 16 10.41 -6.97 10.02
C ILE A 16 9.80 -5.89 9.13
N HIS A 17 9.66 -4.67 9.63
CA HIS A 17 9.13 -3.54 8.86
C HIS A 17 9.99 -3.23 7.61
N GLN A 18 11.32 -3.29 7.72
CA GLN A 18 12.22 -3.12 6.58
C GLN A 18 12.04 -4.22 5.54
N MET A 19 11.96 -5.49 5.96
CA MET A 19 11.74 -6.62 5.06
C MET A 19 10.40 -6.51 4.33
N MET A 20 9.34 -6.14 5.05
CA MET A 20 8.02 -5.91 4.46
C MET A 20 8.06 -4.81 3.39
N ASN A 21 8.69 -3.67 3.70
CA ASN A 21 8.79 -2.56 2.76
C ASN A 21 9.62 -2.92 1.52
N ASN A 22 10.70 -3.68 1.69
CA ASN A 22 11.51 -4.15 0.56
C ASN A 22 10.69 -5.03 -0.37
N ASN A 23 9.92 -5.97 0.17
CA ASN A 23 9.02 -6.80 -0.62
C ASN A 23 7.93 -5.96 -1.32
N LEU A 24 7.30 -5.02 -0.61
CA LEU A 24 6.29 -4.13 -1.20
C LEU A 24 6.87 -3.29 -2.35
N ASN A 25 8.08 -2.76 -2.18
CA ASN A 25 8.78 -2.02 -3.22
C ASN A 25 9.07 -2.90 -4.45
N GLU A 26 9.49 -4.14 -4.23
CA GLU A 26 9.75 -5.08 -5.31
C GLU A 26 8.48 -5.44 -6.08
N GLN A 27 7.39 -5.77 -5.38
CA GLN A 27 6.10 -6.08 -6.00
C GLN A 27 5.53 -4.88 -6.77
N ALA A 28 5.60 -3.68 -6.18
CA ALA A 28 5.19 -2.45 -6.85
C ALA A 28 5.97 -2.26 -8.16
N ARG A 29 7.30 -2.42 -8.12
CA ARG A 29 8.17 -2.31 -9.30
C ARG A 29 7.82 -3.33 -10.37
N LEU A 30 7.59 -4.60 -10.00
CA LEU A 30 7.22 -5.66 -10.95
C LEU A 30 5.93 -5.35 -11.70
N LEU A 31 5.02 -4.63 -11.05
CA LEU A 31 3.72 -4.25 -11.60
C LEU A 31 3.72 -2.84 -12.22
N GLY A 32 4.87 -2.16 -12.26
CA GLY A 32 5.02 -0.82 -12.83
C GLY A 32 4.43 0.31 -11.97
N TYR A 33 4.19 0.06 -10.69
CA TYR A 33 3.73 1.05 -9.71
C TYR A 33 4.90 1.55 -8.86
N ASN A 34 4.74 2.74 -8.26
CA ASN A 34 5.46 3.02 -7.01
C ASN A 34 4.73 2.41 -5.81
N THR A 35 5.41 2.31 -4.67
CA THR A 35 4.89 1.62 -3.48
C THR A 35 3.60 2.24 -2.95
N SER A 36 3.50 3.56 -2.92
CA SER A 36 2.28 4.25 -2.47
C SER A 36 1.10 4.03 -3.42
N GLU A 37 1.36 3.89 -4.71
CA GLU A 37 0.34 3.54 -5.70
C GLU A 37 -0.09 2.09 -5.55
N TYR A 38 0.83 1.18 -5.29
CA TYR A 38 0.57 -0.26 -5.15
C TYR A 38 -0.25 -0.62 -3.90
N LEU A 39 -0.10 0.14 -2.82
CA LEU A 39 -0.84 -0.09 -1.57
C LEU A 39 -2.36 0.11 -1.73
N VAL A 40 -2.80 0.99 -2.64
CA VAL A 40 -4.22 1.26 -2.88
C VAL A 40 -4.98 0.04 -3.43
N PRO A 41 -4.59 -0.56 -4.58
CA PRO A 41 -5.26 -1.76 -5.08
C PRO A 41 -5.10 -2.96 -4.14
N MET A 42 -3.99 -3.05 -3.39
CA MET A 42 -3.79 -4.11 -2.41
C MET A 42 -4.79 -4.02 -1.25
N ASP A 43 -5.02 -2.81 -0.70
CA ASP A 43 -6.03 -2.61 0.35
C ASP A 43 -7.45 -2.83 -0.18
N LEU A 44 -7.77 -2.34 -1.39
CA LEU A 44 -9.07 -2.57 -2.03
C LEU A 44 -9.33 -4.04 -2.37
N ALA A 45 -8.30 -4.85 -2.62
CA ALA A 45 -8.43 -6.28 -2.84
C ALA A 45 -8.80 -7.06 -1.56
N VAL A 46 -8.56 -6.47 -0.38
CA VAL A 46 -8.93 -7.05 0.93
C VAL A 46 -10.22 -6.42 1.45
N HIS A 47 -10.45 -5.13 1.14
CA HIS A 47 -11.56 -4.33 1.64
C HIS A 47 -12.36 -3.71 0.48
N HIS A 48 -13.09 -4.55 -0.26
CA HIS A 48 -13.76 -4.17 -1.51
C HIS A 48 -14.73 -2.99 -1.38
N ASP A 49 -15.45 -2.88 -0.26
CA ASP A 49 -16.50 -1.87 -0.05
C ASP A 49 -16.03 -0.67 0.79
N THR A 50 -14.72 -0.44 0.85
CA THR A 50 -14.14 0.68 1.59
C THR A 50 -14.43 2.02 0.93
N ASP A 51 -14.84 2.99 1.74
CA ASP A 51 -14.90 4.39 1.31
C ASP A 51 -13.51 5.05 1.35
N LEU A 52 -13.35 6.16 0.61
CA LEU A 52 -12.07 6.86 0.50
C LEU A 52 -11.50 7.30 1.86
N THR A 53 -12.34 7.64 2.83
CA THR A 53 -11.93 8.05 4.18
C THR A 53 -11.29 6.91 4.94
N SER A 54 -11.95 5.75 4.93
CA SER A 54 -11.44 4.54 5.54
C SER A 54 -10.14 4.08 4.87
N LEU A 55 -10.04 4.22 3.54
CA LEU A 55 -8.86 3.86 2.76
C LEU A 55 -7.62 4.68 3.19
N TYR A 56 -7.68 6.02 3.11
CA TYR A 56 -6.51 6.82 3.43
C TYR A 56 -6.16 6.77 4.92
N SER A 57 -7.15 6.53 5.79
CA SER A 57 -6.94 6.34 7.23
C SER A 57 -6.13 5.06 7.51
N ARG A 58 -6.53 3.92 6.94
CA ARG A 58 -5.80 2.65 7.10
C ARG A 58 -4.41 2.69 6.51
N LEU A 59 -4.27 3.30 5.34
CA LEU A 59 -2.99 3.41 4.64
C LEU A 59 -2.06 4.47 5.26
N GLY A 60 -2.52 5.26 6.24
CA GLY A 60 -1.74 6.36 6.82
C GLY A 60 -1.36 7.42 5.78
N MET A 61 -2.15 7.58 4.72
CA MET A 61 -1.86 8.47 3.60
C MET A 61 -2.63 9.78 3.70
N LYS A 62 -2.07 10.85 3.12
CA LYS A 62 -2.84 12.08 2.92
C LYS A 62 -3.97 11.83 1.94
N LYS A 63 -5.16 12.36 2.23
CA LYS A 63 -6.35 12.27 1.36
C LYS A 63 -6.05 12.64 -0.10
N SER A 64 -5.27 13.68 -0.34
CA SER A 64 -4.89 14.13 -1.69
C SER A 64 -4.06 13.09 -2.46
N LEU A 65 -3.07 12.49 -1.79
CA LEU A 65 -2.23 11.43 -2.37
C LEU A 65 -3.05 10.17 -2.65
N CYS A 66 -3.90 9.77 -1.70
CA CYS A 66 -4.79 8.63 -1.88
C CYS A 66 -5.72 8.81 -3.08
N PHE A 67 -6.35 9.99 -3.22
CA PHE A 67 -7.22 10.29 -4.35
C PHE A 67 -6.46 10.26 -5.69
N GLN A 68 -5.24 10.80 -5.73
CA GLN A 68 -4.40 10.74 -6.92
C GLN A 68 -4.04 9.29 -7.30
N ASN A 69 -3.74 8.45 -6.31
CA ASN A 69 -3.39 7.05 -6.55
C ASN A 69 -4.62 6.22 -6.98
N CYS A 70 -5.79 6.46 -6.38
CA CYS A 70 -7.05 5.84 -6.81
C CYS A 70 -7.39 6.18 -8.26
N THR A 71 -7.30 7.46 -8.65
CA THR A 71 -7.61 7.89 -10.03
C THR A 71 -6.66 7.27 -11.06
N LYS A 72 -5.37 7.16 -10.75
CA LYS A 72 -4.40 6.42 -11.58
C LYS A 72 -4.74 4.93 -11.70
N SER A 73 -5.03 4.28 -10.58
CA SER A 73 -5.38 2.85 -10.55
C SER A 73 -6.67 2.56 -11.35
N CYS A 74 -7.70 3.40 -11.22
CA CYS A 74 -8.92 3.28 -12.01
C CYS A 74 -8.64 3.44 -13.51
N ARG A 75 -7.76 4.39 -13.89
CA ARG A 75 -7.38 4.60 -15.29
C ARG A 75 -6.60 3.42 -15.88
N ALA A 76 -5.71 2.82 -15.08
CA ALA A 76 -4.99 1.60 -15.47
C ALA A 76 -5.95 0.40 -15.64
N GLY A 77 -6.93 0.24 -14.75
CA GLY A 77 -7.98 -0.77 -14.87
C GLY A 77 -8.88 -0.58 -16.10
N TYR A 78 -9.21 0.66 -16.45
CA TYR A 78 -10.04 1.00 -17.62
C TYR A 78 -9.32 0.73 -18.95
N ASN A 79 -7.99 0.91 -19.00
CA ASN A 79 -7.19 0.60 -20.19
C ASN A 79 -7.07 -0.91 -20.43
N HIS A 80 -7.10 -1.72 -19.36
CA HIS A 80 -7.08 -3.19 -19.49
C HIS A 80 -8.42 -3.77 -19.95
N THR A 81 -9.55 -3.10 -19.70
CA THR A 81 -10.87 -3.57 -20.12
C THR A 81 -11.30 -3.05 -21.50
N SER A 82 -10.77 -1.92 -21.96
CA SER A 82 -11.08 -1.33 -23.27
C SER A 82 -10.18 -1.78 -24.44
N GLY A 83 -9.11 -2.54 -24.16
CA GLY A 83 -8.23 -3.15 -25.18
C GLY A 83 -8.63 -4.57 -25.63
N ARG A 84 -9.78 -5.07 -25.20
CA ARG A 84 -10.40 -6.31 -25.73
C ARG A 84 -11.69 -5.94 -26.47
N SER A 85 -11.57 -5.35 -27.65
CA SER A 85 -12.64 -5.23 -28.64
C SER A 85 -12.04 -5.17 -30.02
#